data_AF-A0A5J5I9T7-F1
#
_entry.id   AF-A0A5J5I9T7-F1
#
_cell.length_a   1.000
_cell.length_b   1.000
_cell.length_c   1.000
_cell.angle_alpha   90.00
_cell.angle_beta   90.00
_cell.angle_gamma   90.00
#
_symmetry.space_group_name_H-M   'P 1'
#
loop_
_entity.id
_entity.type
_entity.pdbx_description
1 polymer ?
#
loop_
_entity_poly.entity_id
_entity_poly.type
_entity_poly.pdbx_seq_one_letter_code
_entity_poly.pdbx_strand_id
1 'polypeptide(L)'
;MAKYSKGAGKKVERAMHEMHEGKLKSGKSNKKVTNPKQAIAIGLSEAREEGAKVPKKSASKTASKKSAAKKSASKSSSKPGPKKGVKKK
;
A
#
# COMPACT_ATOMS: atom_id res chain seq x y z
N MET A 1 6.10 -30.06 -4.55
CA MET A 1 4.92 -29.31 -4.06
C MET A 1 4.81 -27.98 -4.79
N ALA A 2 3.63 -27.59 -5.28
CA ALA A 2 3.46 -26.32 -5.98
C ALA A 2 3.84 -25.13 -5.08
N LYS A 3 4.50 -24.13 -5.67
CA LYS A 3 4.96 -22.91 -4.98
C LYS A 3 3.77 -22.07 -4.51
N TYR A 4 2.65 -22.13 -5.22
CA TYR A 4 1.38 -21.47 -4.92
C TYR A 4 0.26 -22.50 -4.77
N SER A 5 -0.72 -22.25 -3.90
CA SER A 5 -1.94 -23.06 -3.82
C SER A 5 -2.91 -22.77 -4.98
N LYS A 6 -3.81 -23.72 -5.27
CA LYS A 6 -4.91 -23.49 -6.23
C LYS A 6 -5.79 -22.31 -5.82
N GLY A 7 -5.99 -22.11 -4.51
CA GLY A 7 -6.73 -20.97 -3.97
C GLY A 7 -6.08 -19.62 -4.31
N ALA A 8 -4.75 -19.55 -4.26
CA ALA A 8 -4.02 -18.34 -4.67
C ALA A 8 -4.20 -18.02 -6.17
N GLY A 9 -4.19 -19.05 -7.03
CA GLY A 9 -4.47 -18.89 -8.45
C GLY A 9 -5.86 -18.31 -8.73
N LYS A 10 -6.90 -18.89 -8.10
CA LYS A 10 -8.29 -18.42 -8.23
C LYS A 10 -8.48 -16.96 -7.82
N LYS A 11 -7.80 -16.53 -6.75
CA LYS A 11 -7.84 -15.13 -6.29
C LYS A 11 -7.22 -14.16 -7.27
N VAL A 12 -6.08 -14.54 -7.85
CA VAL A 12 -5.42 -13.72 -8.88
C VAL A 12 -6.27 -13.64 -10.14
N GLU A 13 -6.87 -14.74 -10.57
CA GLU A 13 -7.78 -14.77 -11.71
C GLU A 13 -8.99 -13.86 -11.50
N ARG A 14 -9.62 -13.92 -10.33
CA ARG A 14 -10.74 -13.03 -9.98
C ARG A 14 -10.32 -11.55 -9.99
N ALA A 15 -9.20 -11.22 -9.33
CA ALA A 15 -8.69 -9.85 -9.31
C ALA A 15 -8.36 -9.35 -10.73
N MET A 16 -7.83 -10.23 -11.59
CA MET A 16 -7.61 -9.93 -13.00
C MET A 16 -8.92 -9.64 -13.73
N HIS A 17 -9.93 -10.47 -13.54
CA HIS A 17 -11.24 -10.26 -14.17
C HIS A 17 -11.85 -8.92 -13.74
N GLU A 18 -11.91 -8.65 -12.44
CA GLU A 18 -12.45 -7.39 -11.90
C GLU A 18 -11.66 -6.15 -12.38
N MET A 19 -10.37 -6.29 -12.66
CA MET A 19 -9.57 -5.21 -13.24
C MET A 19 -9.89 -4.99 -14.72
N HIS A 20 -10.03 -6.04 -15.53
CA HIS A 20 -10.43 -5.91 -16.94
C HIS A 20 -11.84 -5.30 -17.05
N GLU A 21 -12.73 -5.60 -16.11
CA GLU A 21 -14.05 -4.97 -15.99
C GLU A 21 -14.00 -3.52 -15.42
N GLY A 22 -12.83 -3.03 -14.98
CA GLY A 22 -12.67 -1.70 -14.40
C GLY A 22 -13.33 -1.51 -13.02
N LYS A 23 -13.63 -2.61 -12.33
CA LYS A 23 -14.26 -2.66 -11.01
C LYS A 23 -13.24 -2.69 -9.87
N LEU A 24 -12.05 -3.24 -10.12
CA LEU A 24 -11.00 -3.36 -9.11
C LEU A 24 -10.49 -1.98 -8.66
N LYS A 25 -10.49 -1.73 -7.34
CA LYS A 25 -10.01 -0.49 -6.72
C LYS A 25 -8.85 -0.73 -5.76
N SER A 26 -7.93 0.21 -5.71
CA SER A 26 -6.87 0.26 -4.71
C SER A 26 -7.46 0.69 -3.36
N GLY A 27 -7.07 0.06 -2.26
CA GLY A 27 -7.62 0.30 -0.92
C GLY A 27 -7.73 1.78 -0.51
N LYS A 28 -6.69 2.36 0.11
CA LYS A 28 -6.79 3.68 0.77
C LYS A 28 -7.14 4.85 -0.16
N SER A 29 -6.80 4.75 -1.44
CA SER A 29 -7.04 5.84 -2.40
C SER A 29 -8.29 5.65 -3.26
N ASN A 30 -9.00 4.52 -3.16
CA ASN A 30 -10.17 4.18 -3.99
C ASN A 30 -9.99 4.33 -5.51
N LYS A 31 -8.74 4.47 -5.99
CA LYS A 31 -8.41 4.62 -7.41
C LYS A 31 -8.63 3.29 -8.12
N LYS A 32 -9.10 3.33 -9.36
CA LYS A 32 -9.20 2.14 -10.20
C LYS A 32 -7.81 1.56 -10.47
N VAL A 33 -7.70 0.25 -10.43
CA VAL A 33 -6.47 -0.45 -10.77
C VAL A 33 -6.36 -0.53 -12.28
N THR A 34 -5.30 0.04 -12.84
CA THR A 34 -5.05 0.04 -14.28
C THR A 34 -3.95 -0.92 -14.69
N ASN A 35 -3.16 -1.41 -13.73
CA ASN A 35 -1.97 -2.22 -14.01
C ASN A 35 -2.19 -3.70 -13.64
N PRO A 36 -1.94 -4.65 -14.57
CA PRO A 36 -1.89 -6.08 -14.32
C PRO A 36 -1.12 -6.49 -13.07
N LYS A 37 0.11 -5.97 -12.93
CA LYS A 37 0.98 -6.31 -11.79
C LYS A 37 0.33 -5.97 -10.44
N GLN A 38 -0.45 -4.89 -10.40
CA GLN A 38 -1.11 -4.45 -9.19
C GLN A 38 -2.32 -5.34 -8.84
N ALA A 39 -3.09 -5.80 -9.83
CA ALA A 39 -4.16 -6.77 -9.55
C ALA A 39 -3.61 -8.11 -9.08
N ILE A 40 -2.50 -8.59 -9.65
CA ILE A 40 -1.81 -9.79 -9.14
C ILE A 40 -1.40 -9.57 -7.68
N ALA A 41 -0.85 -8.40 -7.36
CA ALA A 41 -0.45 -8.09 -5.99
C ALA A 41 -1.63 -8.04 -5.02
N ILE A 42 -2.79 -7.53 -5.45
CA ILE A 42 -4.02 -7.53 -4.65
C ILE A 42 -4.50 -8.97 -4.45
N GLY A 43 -4.67 -9.75 -5.53
CA GLY A 43 -5.10 -11.15 -5.45
C GLY A 43 -4.16 -12.04 -4.63
N LEU A 44 -2.85 -11.85 -4.72
CA LEU A 44 -1.88 -12.56 -3.88
C LEU A 44 -1.92 -12.13 -2.40
N SER A 45 -2.31 -10.88 -2.12
CA SER A 45 -2.47 -10.39 -0.75
C SER A 45 -3.75 -10.96 -0.13
N GLU A 46 -4.86 -10.95 -0.86
CA GLU A 46 -6.12 -11.60 -0.43
C GLU A 46 -5.94 -13.10 -0.19
N ALA A 47 -5.22 -13.77 -1.09
CA ALA A 47 -4.91 -15.19 -0.92
C ALA A 47 -4.09 -15.47 0.35
N ARG A 48 -3.23 -14.54 0.78
CA ARG A 48 -2.49 -14.66 2.05
C ARG A 48 -3.39 -14.46 3.26
N GLU A 49 -4.26 -13.46 3.22
CA GLU A 49 -5.23 -13.18 4.29
C GLU A 49 -6.17 -14.38 4.51
N GLU A 50 -6.55 -15.08 3.44
CA GLU A 50 -7.34 -16.31 3.50
C GLU A 50 -6.55 -17.57 3.91
N GLY A 51 -5.26 -17.44 4.25
CA GLY A 51 -4.42 -18.55 4.67
C GLY A 51 -3.96 -19.49 3.54
N ALA A 52 -4.14 -19.09 2.28
CA ALA A 52 -3.68 -19.86 1.15
C ALA A 52 -2.14 -19.86 1.07
N LYS A 53 -1.55 -20.97 0.61
CA LYS A 53 -0.09 -21.09 0.46
C LYS A 53 0.42 -20.13 -0.62
N VAL A 54 1.02 -19.02 -0.19
CA VAL A 54 1.69 -18.04 -1.05
C VAL A 54 3.12 -17.85 -0.54
N PRO A 55 4.16 -17.97 -1.39
CA PRO A 55 5.54 -17.69 -1.02
C PRO A 55 5.65 -16.28 -0.44
N LYS A 56 6.35 -16.14 0.69
CA LYS A 56 6.71 -14.84 1.23
C LYS A 56 7.60 -14.14 0.19
N LYS A 57 7.35 -12.85 -0.04
CA LYS A 57 8.28 -12.05 -0.84
C LYS A 57 9.61 -12.10 -0.10
N SER A 58 10.68 -12.52 -0.77
CA SER A 58 12.01 -12.48 -0.18
C SER A 58 12.23 -11.07 0.31
N ALA A 59 12.41 -10.91 1.61
CA ALA A 59 12.86 -9.65 2.17
C ALA A 59 14.28 -9.45 1.64
N SER A 60 14.40 -8.80 0.48
CA SER A 60 15.65 -8.09 0.19
C SER A 60 15.84 -7.20 1.40
N LYS A 61 16.91 -7.47 2.15
CA LYS A 61 17.33 -6.69 3.33
C LYS A 61 17.63 -5.26 2.88
N THR A 62 16.61 -4.44 2.63
CA THR A 62 16.79 -3.01 2.55
C THR A 62 16.61 -2.49 3.95
N ALA A 63 17.75 -2.39 4.64
CA ALA A 63 18.02 -1.52 5.76
C ALA A 63 16.84 -1.32 6.73
N SER A 64 16.90 -2.09 7.82
CA SER A 64 16.55 -1.60 9.15
C SER A 64 16.58 -0.07 9.24
N LYS A 65 15.43 0.52 9.56
CA LYS A 65 15.36 1.86 10.15
C LYS A 65 16.39 1.96 11.28
N LYS A 66 17.40 2.81 11.11
CA LYS A 66 18.19 3.39 12.22
C LYS A 66 18.33 4.88 11.92
N SER A 67 17.33 5.69 12.29
CA SER A 67 17.40 6.56 13.46
C SER A 67 18.73 7.32 13.58
N ALA A 68 18.89 8.39 12.79
CA ALA A 68 19.92 9.40 13.01
C ALA A 68 19.54 10.71 12.32
N ALA A 69 18.74 11.54 13.00
CA ALA A 69 18.84 13.01 12.95
C ALA A 69 17.90 13.63 14.00
N LYS A 70 18.43 13.80 15.21
CA LYS A 70 17.99 14.80 16.18
C LYS A 70 17.88 16.18 15.52
N LYS A 71 16.75 16.86 15.69
CA LYS A 71 16.50 18.32 15.83
C LYS A 71 15.01 18.49 15.54
N SER A 72 14.11 18.83 16.44
CA SER A 72 14.10 19.82 17.52
C SER A 72 13.07 19.34 18.56
N ALA A 73 13.43 19.15 19.83
CA ALA A 73 13.38 20.18 20.87
C ALA A 73 11.95 20.71 21.14
N SER A 74 11.53 20.54 22.40
CA SER A 74 10.41 21.15 23.14
C SER A 74 8.99 20.84 22.61
N LYS A 75 8.15 20.08 23.32
CA LYS A 75 7.52 20.41 24.62
C LYS A 75 6.85 21.78 24.59
N SER A 76 5.59 21.82 25.05
CA SER A 76 4.89 23.02 25.52
C SER A 76 4.29 23.86 24.38
N SER A 77 2.97 23.83 24.20
CA SER A 77 2.00 24.72 24.85
C SER A 77 1.59 25.89 23.95
N SER A 78 0.28 26.09 23.87
CA SER A 78 -0.38 27.40 23.72
C SER A 78 -0.18 28.23 22.43
N LYS A 79 -1.34 28.46 21.77
CA LYS A 79 -1.89 29.76 21.34
C LYS A 79 -1.99 30.02 19.81
N PRO A 80 -3.13 30.56 19.30
CA PRO A 80 -3.43 30.65 17.87
C PRO A 80 -2.96 31.98 17.21
N GLY A 81 -2.71 31.94 15.90
CA GLY A 81 -2.54 33.11 15.01
C GLY A 81 -1.08 33.56 14.78
N PRO A 82 -0.75 34.31 13.69
CA PRO A 82 -1.59 35.30 13.03
C PRO A 82 -1.72 35.18 11.49
N LYS A 83 -2.81 35.76 10.96
CA LYS A 83 -3.01 36.06 9.54
C LYS A 83 -1.99 37.11 9.09
N LYS A 84 -1.28 36.88 7.98
CA LYS A 84 -0.57 37.96 7.26
C LYS A 84 -0.52 37.67 5.75
N GLY A 85 -1.52 38.16 5.03
CA GLY A 85 -1.47 38.35 3.59
C GLY A 85 -1.40 39.85 3.32
N VAL A 86 -0.21 40.35 2.97
CA VAL A 86 -0.02 41.70 2.43
C VAL A 86 0.73 41.55 1.12
N LYS A 87 0.12 41.95 -0.01
CA LYS A 87 0.86 42.40 -1.19
C LYS A 87 0.10 43.58 -1.81
N LYS A 88 0.69 44.77 -1.66
CA LYS A 88 0.51 45.94 -2.53
C LYS A 88 1.01 45.60 -3.94
N LYS A 89 0.30 46.06 -4.97
CA LYS A 89 0.77 47.09 -5.89
C LYS A 89 -0.42 47.71 -6.61
#